data_AF-E9H5Q0-F1
#
_entry.id   AF-E9H5Q0-F1
#
_cell.length_a   1.000
_cell.length_b   1.000
_cell.length_c   1.000
_cell.angle_alpha   90.00
_cell.angle_beta   90.00
_cell.angle_gamma   90.00
#
_symmetry.space_group_name_H-M   'P 1'
#
loop_
_entity.id
_entity.type
_entity.pdbx_description
1 polymer ?
#
loop_
_entity_poly.entity_id
_entity_poly.type
_entity_poly.pdbx_seq_one_letter_code
_entity_poly.pdbx_strand_id
1 'polypeptide(L)'
;MTNAFPMALGFMVILSGASPVSPDKEALSFLASFGYLEPRLKNSSTASVSANTVRNAISDFQSYAGLDPTGIVNEETLTWMRKPRCGLPDRIIPEGSSTRRKRSIDIKEDRWAKDDLTYGIRKYTLDLEKSVVDREIAKAFRLWEEVTPLTFTFVETGNVDIEISFESGAHSDSRNHDAFDGPGKTLAHAFFPQSGGDAHFDEAETWTISSDGANLFQVATHEFGHALGLEHSESKTAVMYSFYDYRPDFKLETDDINRIQQLYGAKINDGWLKEKFKGIAADMGKLEKELKATKRELEEAKVTIENLKITLNARTRDIKNNDGKMPTSCEDLELMGQKINGIFLVKGTKATIDTVFCDFNPNSNNEFQKWIGHTEVKSAPVYFYVQRNSPFYAFKDAIPFDFARVNIGDAMRIQTGIFTAPKSGTYFFSFTGLAAFPESKSPEKMQLGIGIYLSGVRVGRALAEESNTVDNQKCPLGLQSTLKLMTNDDIWLQIDVKSTPEVSLFDDAGVERDEQWTHFTGWMLQEEILETL
;
A
#
# COMPACT_ATOMS: atom_id res chain seq x y z
N MET A 1 -14.62 92.62 -7.66
CA MET A 1 -16.04 92.25 -7.43
C MET A 1 -16.42 91.32 -8.57
N THR A 2 -16.87 90.08 -8.43
CA THR A 2 -17.25 89.22 -7.30
C THR A 2 -17.51 87.83 -7.91
N ASN A 3 -17.09 86.78 -7.19
CA ASN A 3 -17.68 85.43 -7.02
C ASN A 3 -17.92 84.54 -8.26
N ALA A 4 -17.32 83.35 -8.40
CA ALA A 4 -17.42 82.11 -7.60
C ALA A 4 -18.75 81.34 -7.79
N PHE A 5 -18.72 80.19 -8.49
CA PHE A 5 -18.98 78.83 -7.97
C PHE A 5 -18.93 77.78 -9.13
N PRO A 6 -18.39 76.57 -8.91
CA PRO A 6 -18.32 75.50 -9.92
C PRO A 6 -19.53 74.57 -9.84
N MET A 7 -20.01 74.08 -10.99
CA MET A 7 -21.06 73.06 -11.07
C MET A 7 -20.44 71.71 -11.42
N ALA A 8 -20.60 70.75 -10.50
CA ALA A 8 -20.18 69.37 -10.66
C ALA A 8 -20.99 68.68 -11.78
N LEU A 9 -20.30 68.09 -12.76
CA LEU A 9 -20.90 67.09 -13.64
C LEU A 9 -20.63 65.70 -13.04
N GLY A 10 -21.71 65.06 -12.56
CA GLY A 10 -21.71 63.65 -12.20
C GLY A 10 -21.49 62.79 -13.44
N PHE A 11 -20.51 61.90 -13.38
CA PHE A 11 -20.36 60.79 -14.31
C PHE A 11 -21.51 59.80 -14.07
N MET A 12 -22.55 59.89 -14.89
CA MET A 12 -23.57 58.84 -14.99
C MET A 12 -22.96 57.70 -15.79
N VAL A 13 -22.48 56.66 -15.10
CA VAL A 13 -22.13 55.38 -15.72
C VAL A 13 -23.43 54.79 -16.29
N ILE A 14 -23.63 54.99 -17.59
CA ILE A 14 -24.58 54.18 -18.35
C ILE A 14 -23.91 52.81 -18.49
N LEU A 15 -24.26 51.90 -17.59
CA LEU A 15 -24.16 50.47 -17.84
C LEU A 15 -25.03 50.20 -19.08
N SER A 16 -24.41 50.20 -20.25
CA SER A 16 -25.01 49.66 -21.47
C SER A 16 -25.30 48.19 -21.19
N GLY A 17 -26.56 47.88 -20.91
CA GLY A 17 -27.04 46.51 -20.90
C GLY A 17 -26.66 45.86 -22.23
N ALA A 18 -25.94 44.76 -22.16
CA ALA A 18 -25.67 43.93 -23.32
C ALA A 18 -27.01 43.56 -23.97
N SER A 19 -27.21 44.00 -25.20
CA SER A 19 -28.31 43.51 -26.03
C SER A 19 -28.09 42.00 -26.26
N PRO A 20 -29.08 41.14 -25.96
CA PRO A 20 -28.95 39.71 -26.19
C PRO A 20 -28.95 39.41 -27.68
N VAL A 21 -27.92 38.68 -28.10
CA VAL A 21 -27.64 38.18 -29.45
C VAL A 21 -28.86 37.47 -30.04
N SER A 22 -29.27 37.92 -31.23
CA SER A 22 -30.03 37.12 -32.18
C SER A 22 -29.14 35.94 -32.59
N PRO A 23 -29.50 34.67 -32.32
CA PRO A 23 -28.70 33.55 -32.77
C PRO A 23 -28.70 33.51 -34.29
N ASP A 24 -27.53 33.65 -34.93
CA ASP A 24 -27.43 33.50 -36.38
C ASP A 24 -27.86 32.09 -36.80
N LYS A 25 -28.55 31.98 -37.94
CA LYS A 25 -29.04 30.70 -38.50
C LYS A 25 -27.92 29.65 -38.60
N GLU A 26 -26.69 30.09 -38.81
CA GLU A 26 -25.48 29.26 -38.81
C GLU A 26 -25.25 28.56 -37.46
N ALA A 27 -25.31 29.28 -36.34
CA ALA A 27 -25.07 28.73 -35.00
C ALA A 27 -26.17 27.72 -34.61
N LEU A 28 -27.43 27.98 -34.97
CA LEU A 28 -28.52 27.01 -34.73
C LEU A 28 -28.33 25.73 -35.53
N SER A 29 -27.95 25.85 -36.80
CA SER A 29 -27.66 24.69 -37.66
C SER A 29 -26.52 23.87 -37.07
N PHE A 30 -25.43 24.51 -36.64
CA PHE A 30 -24.30 23.86 -35.99
C PHE A 30 -24.73 23.10 -34.73
N LEU A 31 -25.43 23.79 -33.81
CA LEU A 31 -25.83 23.20 -32.53
C LEU A 31 -26.79 22.01 -32.73
N ALA A 32 -27.66 22.05 -33.74
CA ALA A 32 -28.54 20.95 -34.09
C ALA A 32 -27.79 19.78 -34.76
N SER A 33 -26.83 20.05 -35.64
CA SER A 33 -26.01 19.01 -36.28
C SER A 33 -25.14 18.24 -35.27
N PHE A 34 -24.56 18.94 -34.28
CA PHE A 34 -23.58 18.34 -33.38
C PHE A 34 -24.11 17.93 -32.00
N GLY A 35 -25.44 17.86 -31.84
CA GLY A 35 -26.07 17.27 -30.64
C GLY A 35 -26.16 18.21 -29.43
N TYR A 36 -26.16 19.54 -29.65
CA TYR A 36 -26.44 20.53 -28.61
C TYR A 36 -27.91 20.99 -28.63
N LEU A 37 -28.60 20.82 -29.76
CA LEU A 37 -30.03 21.02 -29.95
C LEU A 37 -30.65 19.80 -30.64
N GLU A 38 -31.98 19.67 -30.56
CA GLU A 38 -32.70 18.59 -31.23
C GLU A 38 -32.54 18.68 -32.76
N PRO A 39 -32.28 17.56 -33.48
CA PRO A 39 -31.99 17.57 -34.92
C PRO A 39 -33.06 18.25 -35.79
N ARG A 40 -34.35 18.16 -35.39
CA ARG A 40 -35.47 18.83 -36.07
C ARG A 40 -35.35 20.36 -36.14
N LEU A 41 -34.49 20.94 -35.30
CA LEU A 41 -34.28 22.37 -35.23
C LEU A 41 -33.25 22.89 -36.24
N LYS A 42 -32.57 22.01 -37.00
CA LYS A 42 -31.54 22.37 -38.00
C LYS A 42 -32.03 23.40 -39.04
N ASN A 43 -33.30 23.32 -39.46
CA ASN A 43 -33.93 24.24 -40.41
C ASN A 43 -34.92 25.24 -39.78
N SER A 44 -35.01 25.26 -38.45
CA SER A 44 -35.98 26.11 -37.74
C SER A 44 -35.51 27.55 -37.63
N SER A 45 -36.45 28.50 -37.64
CA SER A 45 -36.17 29.90 -37.29
C SER A 45 -35.97 30.05 -35.78
N THR A 46 -35.10 30.96 -35.34
CA THR A 46 -34.87 31.30 -33.92
C THR A 46 -36.14 31.56 -33.11
N ALA A 47 -37.21 32.04 -33.75
CA ALA A 47 -38.50 32.33 -33.13
C ALA A 47 -39.26 31.09 -32.61
N SER A 48 -38.90 29.87 -33.01
CA SER A 48 -39.60 28.64 -32.62
C SER A 48 -38.94 27.87 -31.47
N VAL A 49 -37.82 28.36 -30.92
CA VAL A 49 -37.05 27.71 -29.85
C VAL A 49 -36.89 28.66 -28.66
N SER A 50 -37.04 28.15 -27.44
CA SER A 50 -36.86 28.97 -26.23
C SER A 50 -35.46 29.59 -26.18
N ALA A 51 -35.38 30.90 -25.94
CA ALA A 51 -34.12 31.63 -25.83
C ALA A 51 -33.18 31.05 -24.76
N ASN A 52 -33.73 30.48 -23.69
CA ASN A 52 -32.93 29.80 -22.65
C ASN A 52 -32.37 28.46 -23.14
N THR A 53 -33.10 27.72 -23.96
CA THR A 53 -32.62 26.47 -24.55
C THR A 53 -31.43 26.74 -25.48
N VAL A 54 -31.54 27.76 -26.33
CA VAL A 54 -30.45 28.15 -27.24
C VAL A 54 -29.24 28.66 -26.46
N ARG A 55 -29.44 29.52 -25.45
CA ARG A 55 -28.36 30.01 -24.57
C ARG A 55 -27.61 28.87 -23.89
N ASN A 56 -28.32 27.88 -23.37
CA ASN A 56 -27.71 26.72 -22.73
C ASN A 56 -26.94 25.85 -23.74
N ALA A 57 -27.48 25.64 -24.94
CA ALA A 57 -26.79 24.90 -26.00
C ALA A 57 -25.47 25.58 -26.42
N ILE A 58 -25.48 26.90 -26.56
CA ILE A 58 -24.27 27.69 -26.83
C ILE A 58 -23.27 27.55 -25.68
N SER A 59 -23.73 27.67 -24.44
CA SER A 59 -22.88 27.53 -23.24
C SER A 59 -22.24 26.13 -23.15
N ASP A 60 -22.98 25.09 -23.50
CA ASP A 60 -22.51 23.70 -23.52
C ASP A 60 -21.44 23.52 -24.62
N PHE A 61 -21.66 24.07 -25.82
CA PHE A 61 -20.68 24.05 -26.89
C PHE A 61 -19.41 24.81 -26.51
N GLN A 62 -19.54 26.02 -25.97
CA GLN A 62 -18.41 26.83 -25.49
C GLN A 62 -17.58 26.05 -24.47
N SER A 63 -18.23 25.37 -23.52
CA SER A 63 -17.52 24.52 -22.55
C SER A 63 -16.73 23.40 -23.24
N TYR A 64 -17.32 22.71 -24.23
CA TYR A 64 -16.66 21.66 -25.00
C TYR A 64 -15.48 22.17 -25.85
N ALA A 65 -15.65 23.34 -26.49
CA ALA A 65 -14.60 24.05 -27.21
C ALA A 65 -13.56 24.68 -26.26
N GLY A 66 -13.76 24.62 -24.94
CA GLY A 66 -12.93 25.25 -23.92
C GLY A 66 -12.86 26.77 -24.04
N LEU A 67 -13.99 27.39 -24.41
CA LEU A 67 -14.28 28.82 -24.39
C LEU A 67 -15.01 29.20 -23.10
N ASP A 68 -15.07 30.50 -22.80
CA ASP A 68 -15.90 30.99 -21.70
C ASP A 68 -17.39 30.72 -21.97
N PRO A 69 -18.11 30.00 -21.07
CA PRO A 69 -19.48 29.55 -21.27
C PRO A 69 -20.49 30.69 -21.02
N THR A 70 -20.44 31.71 -21.87
CA THR A 70 -21.30 32.90 -21.81
C THR A 70 -22.73 32.63 -22.28
N GLY A 71 -22.94 31.58 -23.07
CA GLY A 71 -24.21 31.29 -23.74
C GLY A 71 -24.58 32.29 -24.84
N ILE A 72 -23.61 33.10 -25.27
CA ILE A 72 -23.75 34.15 -26.27
C ILE A 72 -22.84 33.81 -27.45
N VAL A 73 -23.37 33.84 -28.67
CA VAL A 73 -22.55 33.68 -29.89
C VAL A 73 -21.73 34.95 -30.08
N ASN A 74 -20.43 34.87 -29.79
CA ASN A 74 -19.44 35.90 -30.09
C ASN A 74 -18.55 35.45 -31.26
N GLU A 75 -17.67 36.33 -31.74
CA GLU A 75 -16.77 36.02 -32.87
C GLU A 75 -15.87 34.81 -32.61
N GLU A 76 -15.43 34.62 -31.37
CA GLU A 76 -14.62 33.45 -30.98
C GLU A 76 -15.43 32.15 -31.09
N THR A 77 -16.69 32.16 -30.66
CA THR A 77 -17.61 31.03 -30.79
C THR A 77 -17.84 30.67 -32.25
N LEU A 78 -18.08 31.67 -33.11
CA LEU A 78 -18.25 31.46 -34.55
C LEU A 78 -16.98 30.92 -35.22
N THR A 79 -15.82 31.43 -34.80
CA THR A 79 -14.52 30.94 -35.29
C THR A 79 -14.35 29.45 -34.98
N TRP A 80 -14.71 29.02 -33.77
CA TRP A 80 -14.71 27.60 -33.42
C TRP A 80 -15.77 26.79 -34.17
N MET A 81 -16.99 27.31 -34.34
CA MET A 81 -18.04 26.61 -35.10
C MET A 81 -17.69 26.39 -36.59
N ARG A 82 -16.77 27.20 -37.14
CA ARG A 82 -16.29 27.10 -38.52
C ARG A 82 -14.98 26.33 -38.66
N LYS A 83 -14.40 25.86 -37.55
CA LYS A 83 -13.14 25.12 -37.57
C LYS A 83 -13.36 23.71 -38.15
N PRO A 84 -12.43 23.20 -38.98
CA PRO A 84 -12.50 21.83 -39.50
C PRO A 84 -12.71 20.79 -38.39
N ARG A 85 -13.64 19.85 -38.61
CA ARG A 85 -14.05 18.88 -37.59
C ARG A 85 -14.65 17.59 -38.18
N CYS A 86 -14.86 16.60 -37.32
CA CYS A 86 -15.65 15.41 -37.61
C CYS A 86 -17.15 15.75 -37.71
N GLY A 87 -17.85 15.03 -38.60
CA GLY A 87 -19.28 15.17 -38.87
C GLY A 87 -20.20 14.53 -37.84
N LEU A 88 -19.68 13.66 -36.97
CA LEU A 88 -20.49 13.04 -35.92
C LEU A 88 -20.87 14.04 -34.81
N PRO A 89 -22.01 13.84 -34.13
CA PRO A 89 -22.37 14.65 -32.98
C PRO A 89 -21.33 14.60 -31.85
N ASP A 90 -21.08 15.74 -31.19
CA ASP A 90 -20.23 15.80 -29.99
C ASP A 90 -20.89 15.08 -28.81
N ARG A 91 -22.22 15.00 -28.81
CA ARG A 91 -23.03 14.39 -27.77
C ARG A 91 -24.18 13.60 -28.39
N ILE A 92 -24.32 12.34 -27.98
CA ILE A 92 -25.48 11.53 -28.36
C ILE A 92 -26.68 11.97 -27.50
N ILE A 93 -27.61 12.72 -28.08
CA ILE A 93 -28.94 12.95 -27.49
C ILE A 93 -29.82 11.74 -27.84
N PRO A 94 -30.31 10.95 -26.87
CA PRO A 94 -31.27 9.89 -27.17
C PRO A 94 -32.59 10.50 -27.67
N GLU A 95 -33.08 10.03 -28.83
CA GLU A 95 -34.41 10.41 -29.31
C GLU A 95 -35.47 10.09 -28.23
N GLY A 96 -36.20 11.13 -27.78
CA GLY A 96 -37.34 10.97 -26.88
C GLY A 96 -37.09 11.14 -25.38
N SER A 97 -35.86 11.44 -24.92
CA SER A 97 -35.60 11.73 -23.50
C SER A 97 -35.18 13.18 -23.26
N SER A 98 -36.05 13.99 -22.66
CA SER A 98 -35.76 15.34 -22.17
C SER A 98 -34.86 15.39 -20.93
N THR A 99 -34.22 14.26 -20.57
CA THR A 99 -33.30 14.19 -19.44
C THR A 99 -31.89 13.88 -19.94
N ARG A 100 -30.95 14.76 -19.55
CA ARG A 100 -29.48 14.57 -19.54
C ARG A 100 -29.12 13.30 -18.76
N ARG A 101 -29.43 12.13 -19.28
CA ARG A 101 -28.86 10.87 -18.81
C ARG A 101 -27.74 10.54 -19.77
N LYS A 102 -26.51 10.74 -19.30
CA LYS A 102 -25.35 9.95 -19.75
C LYS A 102 -25.88 8.53 -19.98
N ARG A 103 -25.82 8.00 -21.22
CA ARG A 103 -25.87 6.56 -21.36
C ARG A 103 -24.78 6.07 -20.42
N SER A 104 -25.17 5.32 -19.40
CA SER A 104 -24.21 4.45 -18.74
C SER A 104 -23.74 3.54 -19.85
N ILE A 105 -22.53 3.80 -20.33
CA ILE A 105 -21.74 2.95 -21.21
C ILE A 105 -22.03 1.49 -20.84
N ASP A 106 -22.84 0.82 -21.65
CA ASP A 106 -22.92 -0.63 -21.61
C ASP A 106 -21.81 -1.08 -22.57
N ILE A 107 -20.59 -1.17 -22.03
CA ILE A 107 -19.28 -1.36 -22.71
C ILE A 107 -19.32 -2.48 -23.76
N LYS A 108 -20.32 -3.36 -23.71
CA LYS A 108 -20.45 -4.54 -24.56
C LYS A 108 -21.18 -4.31 -25.88
N GLU A 109 -21.98 -3.26 -26.04
CA GLU A 109 -22.79 -3.11 -27.25
C GLU A 109 -22.07 -2.35 -28.39
N ASP A 110 -21.11 -1.47 -28.10
CA ASP A 110 -20.52 -0.58 -29.12
C ASP A 110 -19.20 -1.04 -29.74
N ARG A 111 -18.82 -2.33 -29.61
CA ARG A 111 -17.58 -2.91 -30.19
C ARG A 111 -17.82 -3.97 -31.24
N TRP A 112 -16.82 -4.21 -32.08
CA TRP A 112 -16.76 -5.41 -32.93
C TRP A 112 -16.71 -6.69 -32.07
N ALA A 113 -17.50 -7.69 -32.48
CA ALA A 113 -17.54 -9.01 -31.82
C ALA A 113 -16.34 -9.91 -32.16
N LYS A 114 -15.60 -9.58 -33.20
CA LYS A 114 -14.38 -10.26 -33.64
C LYS A 114 -13.20 -9.31 -33.58
N ASP A 115 -12.00 -9.88 -33.49
CA ASP A 115 -10.77 -9.12 -33.37
C ASP A 115 -10.01 -9.00 -34.71
N ASP A 116 -10.25 -9.90 -35.67
CA ASP A 116 -9.68 -9.83 -37.02
C ASP A 116 -10.63 -9.09 -37.98
N LEU A 117 -10.34 -7.81 -38.21
CA LEU A 117 -11.13 -6.92 -39.04
C LEU A 117 -10.52 -6.78 -40.44
N THR A 118 -11.38 -6.64 -41.44
CA THR A 118 -11.00 -6.39 -42.83
C THR A 118 -11.43 -5.01 -43.27
N TYR A 119 -10.61 -4.33 -44.06
CA TYR A 119 -10.97 -3.03 -44.63
C TYR A 119 -10.65 -2.97 -46.12
N GLY A 120 -11.37 -2.10 -46.84
CA GLY A 120 -11.20 -1.90 -48.27
C GLY A 120 -11.58 -0.48 -48.68
N ILE A 121 -10.88 0.07 -49.67
CA ILE A 121 -11.11 1.43 -50.16
C ILE A 121 -11.86 1.36 -51.49
N ARG A 122 -13.08 1.89 -51.54
CA ARG A 122 -13.95 1.85 -52.73
C ARG A 122 -13.71 2.98 -53.70
N LYS A 123 -13.61 4.19 -53.17
CA LYS A 123 -13.34 5.41 -53.92
C LYS A 123 -12.09 6.03 -53.33
N TYR A 124 -11.23 6.57 -54.18
CA TYR A 124 -10.00 7.23 -53.79
C TYR A 124 -10.11 8.71 -54.14
N THR A 125 -9.49 9.55 -53.32
CA THR A 125 -9.26 10.94 -53.69
C THR A 125 -8.37 11.07 -54.92
N LEU A 126 -8.60 12.12 -55.70
CA LEU A 126 -7.72 12.49 -56.81
C LEU A 126 -6.52 13.35 -56.38
N ASP A 127 -6.51 13.84 -55.14
CA ASP A 127 -5.44 14.72 -54.62
C ASP A 127 -4.13 13.97 -54.32
N LEU A 128 -4.22 12.67 -54.05
CA LEU A 128 -3.09 11.81 -53.67
C LEU A 128 -3.03 10.56 -54.54
N GLU A 129 -1.83 10.05 -54.80
CA GLU A 129 -1.69 8.76 -55.48
C GLU A 129 -2.33 7.64 -54.64
N LYS A 130 -2.96 6.67 -55.31
CA LYS A 130 -3.58 5.49 -54.67
C LYS A 130 -2.65 4.84 -53.64
N SER A 131 -1.38 4.66 -53.99
CA SER A 131 -0.35 4.06 -53.12
C SER A 131 -0.06 4.87 -51.86
N VAL A 132 -0.21 6.19 -51.92
CA VAL A 132 -0.07 7.10 -50.78
C VAL A 132 -1.29 6.96 -49.87
N VAL A 133 -2.50 6.97 -50.43
CA VAL A 133 -3.74 6.74 -49.69
C VAL A 133 -3.67 5.39 -48.96
N ASP A 134 -3.35 4.31 -49.67
CA ASP A 134 -3.21 2.95 -49.10
C ASP A 134 -2.26 2.94 -47.90
N ARG A 135 -1.10 3.61 -48.03
CA ARG A 135 -0.09 3.67 -46.98
C ARG A 135 -0.57 4.46 -45.76
N GLU A 136 -1.17 5.62 -45.94
CA GLU A 136 -1.63 6.46 -44.81
C GLU A 136 -2.82 5.82 -44.09
N ILE A 137 -3.74 5.18 -44.81
CA ILE A 137 -4.84 4.40 -44.23
C ILE A 137 -4.30 3.21 -43.43
N ALA A 138 -3.38 2.42 -44.00
CA ALA A 138 -2.74 1.31 -43.28
C ALA A 138 -1.93 1.78 -42.07
N LYS A 139 -1.41 3.01 -42.09
CA LYS A 139 -0.71 3.61 -40.95
C LYS A 139 -1.68 4.02 -39.85
N ALA A 140 -2.85 4.55 -40.20
CA ALA A 140 -3.90 4.89 -39.24
C ALA A 140 -4.45 3.64 -38.50
N PHE A 141 -4.73 2.55 -39.22
CA PHE A 141 -5.12 1.29 -38.57
C PHE A 141 -4.01 0.71 -37.67
N ARG A 142 -2.75 0.83 -38.08
CA ARG A 142 -1.62 0.36 -37.28
C ARG A 142 -1.53 1.02 -35.90
N LEU A 143 -1.86 2.31 -35.78
CA LEU A 143 -1.89 2.97 -34.46
C LEU A 143 -2.85 2.28 -33.49
N TRP A 144 -4.05 1.93 -33.97
CA TRP A 144 -5.05 1.22 -33.16
C TRP A 144 -4.65 -0.24 -32.89
N GLU A 145 -4.08 -0.92 -33.89
CA GLU A 145 -3.56 -2.28 -33.75
C GLU A 145 -2.39 -2.37 -32.76
N GLU A 146 -1.57 -1.34 -32.60
CA GLU A 146 -0.45 -1.36 -31.64
C GLU A 146 -0.90 -1.39 -30.18
N VAL A 147 -2.08 -0.86 -29.88
CA VAL A 147 -2.59 -0.72 -28.51
C VAL A 147 -3.74 -1.66 -28.17
N THR A 148 -4.28 -2.39 -29.15
CA THR A 148 -5.39 -3.35 -29.01
C THR A 148 -4.99 -4.76 -29.48
N PRO A 149 -5.77 -5.81 -29.13
CA PRO A 149 -5.64 -7.13 -29.73
C PRO A 149 -6.14 -7.23 -31.18
N LEU A 150 -6.73 -6.16 -31.73
CA LEU A 150 -7.32 -6.17 -33.07
C LEU A 150 -6.24 -6.31 -34.15
N THR A 151 -6.61 -6.93 -35.26
CA THR A 151 -5.80 -6.96 -36.49
C THR A 151 -6.60 -6.38 -37.65
N PHE A 152 -5.90 -5.73 -38.60
CA PHE A 152 -6.54 -5.10 -39.76
C PHE A 152 -5.92 -5.62 -41.06
N THR A 153 -6.74 -6.30 -41.86
CA THR A 153 -6.30 -6.85 -43.15
C THR A 153 -6.93 -6.08 -44.30
N PHE A 154 -6.09 -5.53 -45.19
CA PHE A 154 -6.56 -4.91 -46.42
C PHE A 154 -7.08 -5.97 -47.40
N VAL A 155 -8.26 -5.73 -47.96
CA VAL A 155 -8.89 -6.57 -48.99
C VAL A 155 -9.27 -5.70 -50.18
N GLU A 156 -8.70 -6.00 -51.35
CA GLU A 156 -8.85 -5.17 -52.55
C GLU A 156 -10.26 -5.27 -53.19
N THR A 157 -10.88 -6.46 -53.14
CA THR A 157 -12.19 -6.71 -53.75
C THR A 157 -13.07 -7.59 -52.88
N GLY A 158 -14.37 -7.36 -52.90
CA GLY A 158 -15.35 -8.10 -52.10
C GLY A 158 -15.87 -7.30 -50.91
N ASN A 159 -16.64 -7.96 -50.04
CA ASN A 159 -17.20 -7.37 -48.84
C ASN A 159 -16.13 -7.34 -47.74
N VAL A 160 -16.08 -6.23 -47.00
CA VAL A 160 -15.15 -5.98 -45.90
C VAL A 160 -15.93 -5.54 -44.67
N ASP A 161 -15.28 -5.51 -43.51
CA ASP A 161 -15.90 -5.03 -42.28
C ASP A 161 -15.93 -3.50 -42.20
N ILE A 162 -14.94 -2.82 -42.76
CA ILE A 162 -14.85 -1.36 -42.77
C ILE A 162 -14.60 -0.90 -44.21
N GLU A 163 -15.61 -0.29 -44.82
CA GLU A 163 -15.51 0.32 -46.13
C GLU A 163 -15.04 1.77 -46.03
N ILE A 164 -14.08 2.15 -46.86
CA ILE A 164 -13.54 3.52 -46.92
C ILE A 164 -13.88 4.13 -48.28
N SER A 165 -14.45 5.31 -48.28
CA SER A 165 -14.80 6.03 -49.51
C SER A 165 -14.56 7.53 -49.38
N PHE A 166 -14.12 8.13 -50.49
CA PHE A 166 -14.08 9.57 -50.67
C PHE A 166 -15.32 9.98 -51.47
N GLU A 167 -16.15 10.83 -50.89
CA GLU A 167 -17.48 11.17 -51.39
C GLU A 167 -17.68 12.70 -51.35
N SER A 168 -18.62 13.23 -52.13
CA SER A 168 -18.95 14.66 -52.09
C SER A 168 -20.45 14.88 -51.95
N GLY A 169 -20.83 15.87 -51.13
CA GLY A 169 -22.22 16.25 -50.94
C GLY A 169 -23.08 15.08 -50.47
N ALA A 170 -24.29 14.95 -51.02
CA ALA A 170 -25.18 13.84 -50.71
C ALA A 170 -24.66 12.53 -51.34
N HIS A 171 -24.31 11.55 -50.51
CA HIS A 171 -23.76 10.26 -50.91
C HIS A 171 -24.61 9.07 -50.42
N SER A 172 -24.22 7.84 -50.76
CA SER A 172 -25.10 6.66 -50.83
C SER A 172 -25.59 6.08 -49.49
N ASP A 173 -25.30 6.73 -48.37
CA ASP A 173 -25.87 6.47 -47.04
C ASP A 173 -27.07 7.40 -46.80
N SER A 174 -28.17 7.15 -47.52
CA SER A 174 -29.34 8.04 -47.55
C SER A 174 -30.04 8.21 -46.20
N ARG A 175 -29.55 9.16 -45.41
CA ARG A 175 -30.31 10.07 -44.56
C ARG A 175 -29.75 11.46 -44.83
N ASN A 176 -30.63 12.45 -45.06
CA ASN A 176 -30.25 13.85 -45.38
C ASN A 176 -29.34 14.55 -44.33
N HIS A 177 -28.94 13.87 -43.25
CA HIS A 177 -28.02 14.38 -42.24
C HIS A 177 -26.53 14.12 -42.54
N ASP A 178 -26.20 13.19 -43.44
CA ASP A 178 -24.81 12.73 -43.70
C ASP A 178 -24.19 13.37 -44.95
N ALA A 179 -24.89 14.31 -45.59
CA ALA A 179 -24.33 15.03 -46.74
C ALA A 179 -23.19 15.95 -46.31
N PHE A 180 -22.05 15.86 -46.99
CA PHE A 180 -20.94 16.77 -46.77
C PHE A 180 -21.28 18.22 -47.18
N ASP A 181 -20.65 19.17 -46.51
CA ASP A 181 -20.97 20.60 -46.59
C ASP A 181 -20.03 21.42 -47.47
N GLY A 182 -19.10 20.75 -48.16
CA GLY A 182 -18.09 21.38 -48.99
C GLY A 182 -16.90 21.89 -48.17
N PRO A 183 -15.99 22.66 -48.78
CA PRO A 183 -14.66 22.87 -48.22
C PRO A 183 -14.60 23.55 -46.84
N GLY A 184 -13.72 23.05 -45.98
CA GLY A 184 -13.20 23.67 -44.76
C GLY A 184 -14.01 23.43 -43.49
N LYS A 185 -15.02 22.55 -43.48
CA LYS A 185 -15.90 22.34 -42.32
C LYS A 185 -15.91 20.88 -41.87
N THR A 186 -16.79 20.05 -42.43
CA THR A 186 -16.90 18.65 -42.05
C THR A 186 -15.97 17.83 -42.92
N LEU A 187 -14.82 17.41 -42.38
CA LEU A 187 -13.82 16.73 -43.20
C LEU A 187 -14.16 15.27 -43.49
N ALA A 188 -14.81 14.60 -42.54
CA ALA A 188 -15.12 13.18 -42.60
C ALA A 188 -16.16 12.81 -41.54
N HIS A 189 -16.70 11.60 -41.68
CA HIS A 189 -17.43 10.90 -40.63
C HIS A 189 -17.22 9.39 -40.74
N ALA A 190 -17.56 8.67 -39.69
CA ALA A 190 -17.63 7.22 -39.73
C ALA A 190 -18.84 6.69 -38.98
N PHE A 191 -19.17 5.44 -39.25
CA PHE A 191 -20.22 4.71 -38.56
C PHE A 191 -19.63 3.87 -37.43
N PHE A 192 -20.37 3.73 -36.34
CA PHE A 192 -20.01 2.80 -35.26
C PHE A 192 -20.10 1.34 -35.74
N PRO A 193 -19.44 0.37 -35.06
CA PRO A 193 -19.45 -1.05 -35.45
C PRO A 193 -20.84 -1.62 -35.74
N GLN A 194 -21.86 -1.26 -34.94
CA GLN A 194 -23.23 -1.74 -35.14
C GLN A 194 -23.88 -1.28 -36.46
N SER A 195 -23.39 -0.18 -37.02
CA SER A 195 -23.89 0.43 -38.26
C SER A 195 -23.01 0.12 -39.47
N GLY A 196 -22.03 -0.79 -39.32
CA GLY A 196 -21.16 -1.23 -40.41
C GLY A 196 -19.73 -0.71 -40.33
N GLY A 197 -19.40 0.26 -39.46
CA GLY A 197 -18.01 0.71 -39.29
C GLY A 197 -17.43 1.55 -40.44
N ASP A 198 -18.18 1.79 -41.50
CA ASP A 198 -17.68 2.47 -42.71
C ASP A 198 -17.25 3.92 -42.41
N ALA A 199 -16.24 4.40 -43.12
CA ALA A 199 -15.68 5.74 -42.96
C ALA A 199 -15.67 6.50 -44.29
N HIS A 200 -16.29 7.68 -44.29
CA HIS A 200 -16.41 8.55 -45.45
C HIS A 200 -15.60 9.83 -45.26
N PHE A 201 -14.91 10.24 -46.32
CA PHE A 201 -14.05 11.41 -46.35
C PHE A 201 -14.60 12.40 -47.39
N ASP A 202 -14.72 13.68 -47.05
CA ASP A 202 -15.23 14.69 -47.98
C ASP A 202 -14.22 14.99 -49.08
N GLU A 203 -14.51 14.58 -50.31
CA GLU A 203 -13.69 14.82 -51.50
C GLU A 203 -13.74 16.29 -51.95
N ALA A 204 -14.58 17.13 -51.35
CA ALA A 204 -14.48 18.58 -51.54
C ALA A 204 -13.28 19.20 -50.81
N GLU A 205 -12.68 18.48 -49.86
CA GLU A 205 -11.49 18.91 -49.13
C GLU A 205 -10.21 18.61 -49.91
N THR A 206 -9.17 19.42 -49.70
CA THR A 206 -7.85 19.12 -50.27
C THR A 206 -7.09 18.16 -49.36
N TRP A 207 -7.02 16.88 -49.75
CA TRP A 207 -6.35 15.84 -48.99
C TRP A 207 -4.84 15.88 -49.16
N THR A 208 -4.11 15.93 -48.04
CA THR A 208 -2.65 15.97 -48.05
C THR A 208 -2.05 15.03 -47.00
N ILE A 209 -0.72 14.91 -47.03
CA ILE A 209 0.07 14.26 -45.96
C ILE A 209 0.86 15.28 -45.13
N SER A 210 0.59 16.58 -45.31
CA SER A 210 1.30 17.69 -44.67
C SER A 210 0.34 18.56 -43.84
N SER A 211 0.77 19.77 -43.48
CA SER A 211 -0.07 20.78 -42.81
C SER A 211 -0.94 21.60 -43.77
N ASP A 212 -0.70 21.53 -45.08
CA ASP A 212 -1.25 22.48 -46.06
C ASP A 212 -2.62 22.04 -46.62
N GLY A 213 -3.39 21.32 -45.82
CA GLY A 213 -4.72 20.79 -46.14
C GLY A 213 -5.21 19.79 -45.10
N ALA A 214 -6.21 18.99 -45.44
CA ALA A 214 -6.71 17.93 -44.57
C ALA A 214 -5.70 16.77 -44.52
N ASN A 215 -5.07 16.54 -43.38
CA ASN A 215 -4.08 15.47 -43.26
C ASN A 215 -4.77 14.11 -43.17
N LEU A 216 -4.68 13.32 -44.25
CA LEU A 216 -5.42 12.06 -44.39
C LEU A 216 -5.13 11.09 -43.23
N PHE A 217 -3.88 10.94 -42.83
CA PHE A 217 -3.50 10.03 -41.74
C PHE A 217 -4.15 10.41 -40.40
N GLN A 218 -4.18 11.71 -40.07
CA GLN A 218 -4.73 12.16 -38.79
C GLN A 218 -6.26 12.06 -38.76
N VAL A 219 -6.91 12.50 -39.84
CA VAL A 219 -8.37 12.40 -39.97
C VAL A 219 -8.79 10.93 -40.00
N ALA A 220 -8.13 10.08 -40.78
CA ALA A 220 -8.45 8.65 -40.83
C ALA A 220 -8.25 7.97 -39.47
N THR A 221 -7.21 8.33 -38.71
CA THR A 221 -7.01 7.75 -37.37
C THR A 221 -8.19 8.09 -36.45
N HIS A 222 -8.70 9.31 -36.51
CA HIS A 222 -9.89 9.73 -35.75
C HIS A 222 -11.14 8.95 -36.17
N GLU A 223 -11.44 8.93 -37.46
CA GLU A 223 -12.63 8.25 -38.00
C GLU A 223 -12.59 6.73 -37.75
N PHE A 224 -11.40 6.12 -37.78
CA PHE A 224 -11.26 4.72 -37.39
C PHE A 224 -11.48 4.48 -35.90
N GLY A 225 -11.23 5.47 -35.04
CA GLY A 225 -11.64 5.36 -33.65
C GLY A 225 -13.17 5.21 -33.51
N HIS A 226 -13.95 5.95 -34.29
CA HIS A 226 -15.41 5.80 -34.37
C HIS A 226 -15.81 4.44 -34.97
N ALA A 227 -15.17 4.01 -36.06
CA ALA A 227 -15.35 2.69 -36.65
C ALA A 227 -15.06 1.54 -35.67
N LEU A 228 -14.29 1.81 -34.61
CA LEU A 228 -13.96 0.88 -33.54
C LEU A 228 -14.80 1.08 -32.27
N GLY A 229 -15.74 2.02 -32.24
CA GLY A 229 -16.65 2.19 -31.09
C GLY A 229 -16.35 3.36 -30.16
N LEU A 230 -15.35 4.20 -30.46
CA LEU A 230 -15.04 5.36 -29.63
C LEU A 230 -15.95 6.54 -29.98
N GLU A 231 -16.50 7.18 -28.95
CA GLU A 231 -17.14 8.50 -29.10
C GLU A 231 -16.08 9.61 -29.05
N HIS A 232 -16.48 10.84 -29.37
CA HIS A 232 -15.63 12.02 -29.18
C HIS A 232 -15.11 12.15 -27.74
N SER A 233 -13.86 12.57 -27.60
CA SER A 233 -13.24 12.93 -26.33
C SER A 233 -13.55 14.40 -25.98
N GLU A 234 -13.58 14.72 -24.70
CA GLU A 234 -13.56 16.10 -24.21
C GLU A 234 -12.10 16.64 -24.09
N SER A 235 -11.09 15.77 -24.20
CA SER A 235 -9.69 16.17 -24.16
C SER A 235 -9.25 16.72 -25.51
N LYS A 236 -8.91 18.01 -25.57
CA LYS A 236 -8.39 18.69 -26.78
C LYS A 236 -7.11 18.08 -27.38
N THR A 237 -6.41 17.26 -26.60
CA THR A 237 -5.17 16.59 -27.05
C THR A 237 -5.44 15.18 -27.57
N ALA A 238 -6.59 14.59 -27.25
CA ALA A 238 -6.94 13.26 -27.72
C ALA A 238 -7.10 13.25 -29.24
N VAL A 239 -6.76 12.12 -29.87
CA VAL A 239 -7.09 11.90 -31.28
C VAL A 239 -8.58 11.97 -31.49
N MET A 240 -9.39 11.46 -30.56
CA MET A 240 -10.85 11.51 -30.63
C MET A 240 -11.48 12.87 -30.29
N TYR A 241 -10.73 13.97 -30.17
CA TYR A 241 -11.34 15.30 -30.07
C TYR A 241 -11.97 15.70 -31.41
N SER A 242 -13.18 16.26 -31.43
CA SER A 242 -13.93 16.41 -32.69
C SER A 242 -13.36 17.45 -33.66
N PHE A 243 -12.53 18.38 -33.19
CA PHE A 243 -11.89 19.38 -34.04
C PHE A 243 -10.52 18.91 -34.53
N TYR A 244 -10.28 19.10 -35.83
CA TYR A 244 -9.03 18.75 -36.47
C TYR A 244 -8.00 19.86 -36.31
N ASP A 245 -6.85 19.51 -35.75
CA ASP A 245 -5.64 20.33 -35.74
C ASP A 245 -4.48 19.47 -36.21
N TYR A 246 -3.71 19.98 -37.19
CA TYR A 246 -2.51 19.29 -37.63
C TYR A 246 -1.48 19.22 -36.49
N ARG A 247 -1.08 17.99 -36.14
CA ARG A 247 -0.03 17.75 -35.15
C ARG A 247 1.17 17.05 -35.80
N PRO A 248 2.40 17.60 -35.70
CA PRO A 248 3.57 16.95 -36.26
C PRO A 248 4.00 15.69 -35.49
N ASP A 249 3.81 15.65 -34.16
CA ASP A 249 4.04 14.47 -33.30
C ASP A 249 2.72 13.74 -33.02
N PHE A 250 2.02 13.36 -34.09
CA PHE A 250 0.70 12.72 -33.98
C PHE A 250 0.81 11.27 -33.48
N LYS A 251 0.16 11.00 -32.35
CA LYS A 251 0.08 9.69 -31.69
C LYS A 251 -1.22 9.59 -30.90
N LEU A 252 -1.60 8.37 -30.54
CA LEU A 252 -2.69 8.13 -29.60
C LEU A 252 -2.31 8.68 -28.22
N GLU A 253 -3.21 9.45 -27.61
CA GLU A 253 -3.03 9.93 -26.24
C GLU A 253 -3.54 8.92 -25.23
N THR A 254 -3.23 9.16 -23.95
CA THR A 254 -3.65 8.28 -22.85
C THR A 254 -5.17 8.10 -22.78
N ASP A 255 -5.95 9.14 -23.10
CA ASP A 255 -7.41 9.04 -23.17
C ASP A 255 -7.87 8.07 -24.26
N ASP A 256 -7.32 8.19 -25.47
CA ASP A 256 -7.63 7.31 -26.60
C ASP A 256 -7.30 5.85 -26.27
N ILE A 257 -6.10 5.61 -25.72
CA ILE A 257 -5.61 4.27 -25.36
C ILE A 257 -6.47 3.65 -24.26
N ASN A 258 -6.78 4.38 -23.20
CA ASN A 258 -7.56 3.83 -22.10
C ASN A 258 -8.97 3.48 -22.55
N ARG A 259 -9.60 4.32 -23.36
CA ARG A 259 -10.97 4.11 -23.83
C ARG A 259 -11.05 2.96 -24.83
N ILE A 260 -10.11 2.84 -25.77
CA ILE A 260 -10.11 1.70 -26.71
C ILE A 260 -9.80 0.38 -26.00
N GLN A 261 -8.92 0.40 -24.98
CA GLN A 261 -8.62 -0.79 -24.20
C GLN A 261 -9.75 -1.18 -23.24
N GLN A 262 -10.64 -0.27 -22.85
CA GLN A 262 -11.87 -0.64 -22.14
C GLN A 262 -12.81 -1.46 -23.04
N LEU A 263 -12.81 -1.21 -24.35
CA LEU A 263 -13.60 -1.97 -25.32
C LEU A 263 -12.95 -3.32 -25.65
N TYR A 264 -11.66 -3.30 -26.03
CA TYR A 264 -10.98 -4.46 -26.63
C TYR A 264 -9.95 -5.15 -25.75
N GLY A 265 -9.58 -4.56 -24.61
CA GLY A 265 -8.42 -4.97 -23.83
C GLY A 265 -7.10 -4.40 -24.40
N ALA A 266 -6.01 -4.58 -23.65
CA ALA A 266 -4.68 -4.17 -24.08
C ALA A 266 -4.01 -5.25 -24.95
N LYS A 267 -3.21 -4.82 -25.93
CA LYS A 267 -2.37 -5.74 -26.71
C LYS A 267 -1.39 -6.47 -25.79
N ILE A 268 -1.45 -7.80 -25.78
CA ILE A 268 -0.48 -8.61 -25.05
C ILE A 268 0.79 -8.69 -25.90
N ASN A 269 1.80 -7.89 -25.56
CA ASN A 269 3.12 -8.02 -26.17
C ASN A 269 3.86 -9.21 -25.55
N ASP A 270 4.14 -10.23 -26.37
CA ASP A 270 4.89 -11.44 -26.02
C ASP A 270 6.22 -11.16 -25.29
N GLY A 271 6.84 -9.99 -25.52
CA GLY A 271 8.07 -9.57 -24.84
C GLY A 271 7.89 -9.40 -23.33
N TRP A 272 6.77 -8.80 -22.90
CA TRP A 272 6.48 -8.61 -21.46
C TRP A 272 6.20 -9.94 -20.77
N LEU A 273 5.48 -10.85 -21.44
CA LEU A 273 5.27 -12.19 -20.92
C LEU A 273 6.58 -12.96 -20.82
N LYS A 274 7.46 -12.91 -21.83
CA LYS A 274 8.78 -13.56 -21.81
C LYS A 274 9.66 -13.04 -20.67
N GLU A 275 9.72 -11.74 -20.44
CA GLU A 275 10.44 -11.13 -19.32
C GLU A 275 9.89 -11.60 -17.97
N LYS A 276 8.56 -11.60 -17.82
CA LYS A 276 7.91 -12.06 -16.58
C LYS A 276 8.13 -13.54 -16.30
N PHE A 277 8.01 -14.39 -17.32
CA PHE A 277 8.30 -15.82 -17.22
C PHE A 277 9.77 -16.10 -16.91
N LYS A 278 10.70 -15.31 -17.46
CA LYS A 278 12.14 -15.41 -17.15
C LYS A 278 12.43 -15.08 -15.68
N GLY A 279 11.78 -14.07 -15.12
CA GLY A 279 11.87 -13.74 -13.68
C GLY A 279 11.35 -14.89 -12.81
N ILE A 280 10.16 -15.41 -13.11
CA ILE A 280 9.56 -16.54 -12.39
C ILE A 280 10.45 -17.80 -12.45
N ALA A 281 11.03 -18.10 -13.61
CA ALA A 281 11.93 -19.23 -13.76
C ALA A 281 13.21 -19.08 -12.92
N ALA A 282 13.75 -17.86 -12.81
CA ALA A 282 14.91 -17.57 -11.95
C ALA A 282 14.58 -17.75 -10.46
N ASP A 283 13.41 -17.25 -10.04
CA ASP A 283 12.93 -17.39 -8.66
C ASP A 283 12.67 -18.85 -8.29
N MET A 284 12.06 -19.63 -9.20
CA MET A 284 11.90 -21.08 -9.03
C MET A 284 13.25 -21.78 -8.85
N GLY A 285 14.25 -21.45 -9.67
CA GLY A 285 15.60 -22.02 -9.54
C GLY A 285 16.30 -21.64 -8.23
N LYS A 286 16.02 -20.45 -7.68
CA LYS A 286 16.52 -20.04 -6.36
C LYS A 286 15.85 -20.84 -5.24
N LEU A 287 14.51 -20.96 -5.30
CA LEU A 287 13.72 -21.69 -4.31
C LEU A 287 14.09 -23.18 -4.26
N GLU A 288 14.36 -23.80 -5.42
CA GLU A 288 14.82 -25.19 -5.50
C GLU A 288 16.18 -25.40 -4.81
N LYS A 289 17.11 -24.45 -4.97
CA LYS A 289 18.41 -24.51 -4.29
C LYS A 289 18.27 -24.36 -2.78
N GLU A 290 17.46 -23.40 -2.33
CA GLU A 290 17.16 -23.20 -0.91
C GLU A 290 16.51 -24.45 -0.31
N LEU A 291 15.51 -25.02 -0.98
CA LEU A 291 14.86 -26.26 -0.55
C LEU A 291 15.85 -27.42 -0.45
N LYS A 292 16.81 -27.53 -1.38
CA LYS A 292 17.85 -28.56 -1.34
C LYS A 292 18.83 -28.34 -0.18
N ALA A 293 19.19 -27.10 0.12
CA ALA A 293 20.05 -26.77 1.25
C ALA A 293 19.35 -27.10 2.58
N THR A 294 18.10 -26.67 2.76
CA THR A 294 17.30 -26.97 3.97
C THR A 294 17.09 -28.47 4.16
N LYS A 295 16.88 -29.23 3.07
CA LYS A 295 16.80 -30.71 3.15
C LYS A 295 18.10 -31.33 3.64
N ARG A 296 19.26 -30.80 3.24
CA ARG A 296 20.56 -31.30 3.70
C ARG A 296 20.76 -31.02 5.19
N GLU A 297 20.48 -29.78 5.61
CA GLU A 297 20.55 -29.39 7.03
C GLU A 297 19.61 -30.22 7.90
N LEU A 298 18.40 -30.51 7.41
CA LEU A 298 17.46 -31.38 8.10
C LEU A 298 18.01 -32.80 8.28
N GLU A 299 18.68 -33.35 7.28
CA GLU A 299 19.26 -34.70 7.37
C GLU A 299 20.47 -34.73 8.32
N GLU A 300 21.31 -33.71 8.29
CA GLU A 300 22.40 -33.53 9.25
C GLU A 300 21.88 -33.39 10.69
N ALA A 301 20.79 -32.65 10.89
CA ALA A 301 20.13 -32.50 12.19
C ALA A 301 19.55 -33.84 12.69
N LYS A 302 18.92 -34.64 11.81
CA LYS A 302 18.42 -35.99 12.19
C LYS A 302 19.54 -36.90 12.66
N VAL A 303 20.67 -36.94 11.94
CA VAL A 303 21.84 -37.73 12.35
C VAL A 303 22.36 -37.26 13.71
N THR A 304 22.40 -35.95 13.93
CA THR A 304 22.82 -35.37 15.21
C THR A 304 21.88 -35.78 16.35
N ILE A 305 20.56 -35.73 16.13
CA ILE A 305 19.56 -36.15 17.12
C ILE A 305 19.71 -37.64 17.46
N GLU A 306 19.93 -38.51 16.47
CA GLU A 306 20.09 -39.95 16.72
C GLU A 306 21.38 -40.24 17.51
N ASN A 307 22.48 -39.52 17.20
CA ASN A 307 23.72 -39.60 17.98
C ASN A 307 23.52 -39.12 19.43
N LEU A 308 22.84 -37.98 19.62
CA LEU A 308 22.52 -37.45 20.95
C LEU A 308 21.65 -38.45 21.75
N LYS A 309 20.70 -39.12 21.10
CA LYS A 309 19.88 -40.17 21.71
C LYS A 309 20.71 -41.36 22.14
N ILE A 310 21.68 -41.80 21.33
CA ILE A 310 22.62 -42.87 21.70
C ILE A 310 23.46 -42.44 22.92
N THR A 311 24.02 -41.23 22.90
CA THR A 311 24.82 -40.69 24.01
C THR A 311 23.99 -40.53 25.29
N LEU A 312 22.76 -40.06 25.18
CA LEU A 312 21.84 -39.94 26.31
C LEU A 312 21.50 -41.32 26.90
N ASN A 313 21.23 -42.31 26.05
CA ASN A 313 20.97 -43.67 26.49
C ASN A 313 22.20 -44.34 27.13
N ALA A 314 23.40 -44.05 26.64
CA ALA A 314 24.65 -44.49 27.26
C ALA A 314 24.83 -43.87 28.64
N ARG A 315 24.73 -42.53 28.76
CA ARG A 315 24.79 -41.82 30.05
C ARG A 315 23.71 -42.27 31.03
N THR A 316 22.50 -42.54 30.54
CA THR A 316 21.39 -43.04 31.36
C THR A 316 21.67 -44.46 31.87
N ARG A 317 22.34 -45.30 31.07
CA ARG A 317 22.83 -46.62 31.51
C ARG A 317 23.98 -46.50 32.51
N ASP A 318 24.89 -45.56 32.32
CA ASP A 318 25.97 -45.29 33.28
C ASP A 318 25.41 -44.80 34.62
N ILE A 319 24.40 -43.93 34.60
CA ILE A 319 23.68 -43.48 35.82
C ILE A 319 22.87 -44.63 36.45
N LYS A 320 22.27 -45.53 35.66
CA LYS A 320 21.53 -46.69 36.18
C LYS A 320 22.44 -47.79 36.75
N ASN A 321 23.68 -47.91 36.26
CA ASN A 321 24.66 -48.88 36.76
C ASN A 321 25.50 -48.33 37.91
N ASN A 322 25.54 -47.01 38.09
CA ASN A 322 26.11 -46.34 39.25
C ASN A 322 24.97 -46.03 40.21
N ASP A 323 24.50 -47.05 40.96
CA ASP A 323 23.63 -46.86 42.12
C ASP A 323 24.10 -45.61 42.86
N GLY A 324 23.27 -44.55 42.89
CA GLY A 324 23.60 -43.18 43.31
C GLY A 324 24.34 -43.07 44.65
N LYS A 325 25.60 -43.46 44.66
CA LYS A 325 26.54 -43.37 45.76
C LYS A 325 27.34 -42.13 45.48
N MET A 326 27.10 -41.13 46.31
CA MET A 326 27.87 -39.90 46.33
C MET A 326 29.37 -40.25 46.44
N PRO A 327 30.24 -39.64 45.60
CA PRO A 327 31.68 -39.93 45.59
C PRO A 327 32.27 -39.66 46.96
N THR A 328 33.22 -40.48 47.41
CA THR A 328 33.82 -40.37 48.74
C THR A 328 35.16 -39.65 48.73
N SER A 329 35.75 -39.42 47.55
CA SER A 329 37.06 -38.81 47.37
C SER A 329 37.21 -38.09 46.01
N CYS A 330 38.30 -37.34 45.85
CA CYS A 330 38.75 -36.79 44.56
C CYS A 330 39.07 -37.86 43.53
N GLU A 331 39.49 -39.06 43.98
CA GLU A 331 39.77 -40.20 43.11
C GLU A 331 38.48 -40.76 42.50
N ASP A 332 37.41 -40.86 43.30
CA ASP A 332 36.08 -41.23 42.80
C ASP A 332 35.58 -40.21 41.76
N LEU A 333 35.84 -38.92 41.98
CA LEU A 333 35.48 -37.85 41.05
C LEU A 333 36.26 -37.94 39.73
N GLU A 334 37.56 -38.28 39.78
CA GLU A 334 38.38 -38.50 38.59
C GLU A 334 37.87 -39.68 37.75
N LEU A 335 37.53 -40.79 38.41
CA LEU A 335 36.93 -41.96 37.76
C LEU A 335 35.55 -41.66 37.17
N MET A 336 34.80 -40.75 37.78
CA MET A 336 33.55 -40.20 37.24
C MET A 336 33.78 -39.16 36.12
N GLY A 337 35.03 -38.93 35.73
CA GLY A 337 35.41 -38.10 34.59
C GLY A 337 35.71 -36.64 34.91
N GLN A 338 35.83 -36.26 36.19
CA GLN A 338 36.28 -34.92 36.56
C GLN A 338 37.79 -34.77 36.35
N LYS A 339 38.17 -33.76 35.58
CA LYS A 339 39.58 -33.47 35.22
C LYS A 339 39.96 -32.01 35.46
N ILE A 340 39.06 -31.25 36.06
CA ILE A 340 39.22 -29.82 36.28
C ILE A 340 39.44 -29.62 37.77
N ASN A 341 40.57 -29.00 38.11
CA ASN A 341 40.88 -28.64 39.49
C ASN A 341 39.73 -27.81 40.07
N GLY A 342 39.28 -28.14 41.27
CA GLY A 342 38.08 -27.51 41.77
C GLY A 342 37.62 -28.03 43.10
N ILE A 343 36.54 -27.43 43.58
CA ILE A 343 35.90 -27.78 44.84
C ILE A 343 34.74 -28.72 44.55
N PHE A 344 34.70 -29.86 45.23
CA PHE A 344 33.72 -30.92 45.02
C PHE A 344 33.11 -31.37 46.35
N LEU A 345 31.88 -31.88 46.28
CA LEU A 345 31.17 -32.45 47.42
C LEU A 345 31.33 -33.96 47.43
N VAL A 346 31.82 -34.50 48.55
CA VAL A 346 32.02 -35.93 48.75
C VAL A 346 31.29 -36.42 49.99
N LYS A 347 30.95 -37.70 50.01
CA LYS A 347 30.28 -38.36 51.14
C LYS A 347 31.26 -38.52 52.29
N GLY A 348 30.99 -37.85 53.40
CA GLY A 348 31.75 -37.92 54.63
C GLY A 348 31.53 -39.20 55.43
N THR A 349 32.42 -39.44 56.39
CA THR A 349 32.51 -40.69 57.18
C THR A 349 31.29 -40.98 58.09
N LYS A 350 30.41 -39.99 58.31
CA LYS A 350 29.20 -40.12 59.16
C LYS A 350 27.89 -39.78 58.42
N ALA A 351 27.81 -40.08 57.13
CA ALA A 351 26.69 -39.69 56.27
C ALA A 351 26.50 -38.15 56.17
N THR A 352 27.59 -37.41 56.31
CA THR A 352 27.67 -35.96 56.06
C THR A 352 28.08 -35.70 54.61
N ILE A 353 27.87 -34.47 54.13
CA ILE A 353 28.40 -33.99 52.85
C ILE A 353 29.57 -33.06 53.17
N ASP A 354 30.76 -33.49 52.79
CA ASP A 354 32.00 -32.77 53.04
C ASP A 354 32.50 -32.14 51.74
N THR A 355 33.27 -31.06 51.84
CA THR A 355 33.76 -30.31 50.68
C THR A 355 35.27 -30.47 50.55
N VAL A 356 35.73 -30.90 49.38
CA VAL A 356 37.15 -31.14 49.07
C VAL A 356 37.56 -30.31 47.87
N PHE A 357 38.76 -29.76 47.88
CA PHE A 357 39.47 -29.34 46.69
C PHE A 357 40.20 -30.54 46.10
N CYS A 358 40.01 -30.78 44.81
CA CYS A 358 40.74 -31.77 44.04
C CYS A 358 41.69 -31.05 43.07
N ASP A 359 42.97 -31.41 43.10
CA ASP A 359 43.98 -30.94 42.15
C ASP A 359 44.33 -32.09 41.19
N PHE A 360 43.77 -32.05 39.98
CA PHE A 360 43.98 -33.02 38.91
C PHE A 360 45.15 -32.64 37.98
N ASN A 361 46.02 -31.69 38.37
CA ASN A 361 47.18 -31.32 37.56
C ASN A 361 48.31 -32.36 37.70
N PRO A 362 48.73 -33.04 36.61
CA PRO A 362 49.69 -34.15 36.68
C PRO A 362 51.12 -33.79 37.13
N ASN A 363 51.45 -32.50 37.24
CA ASN A 363 52.79 -32.01 37.62
C ASN A 363 52.81 -31.26 38.97
N SER A 364 51.76 -31.39 39.79
CA SER A 364 51.64 -30.74 41.10
C SER A 364 52.39 -31.53 42.17
N ASN A 365 53.32 -30.91 42.91
CA ASN A 365 53.92 -31.49 44.13
C ASN A 365 52.99 -31.35 45.36
N ASN A 366 51.73 -30.94 45.17
CA ASN A 366 50.76 -30.72 46.25
C ASN A 366 49.90 -31.97 46.51
N GLU A 367 49.25 -32.02 47.67
CA GLU A 367 48.26 -33.06 47.97
C GLU A 367 47.08 -33.01 46.98
N PHE A 368 46.81 -34.16 46.36
CA PHE A 368 45.75 -34.38 45.37
C PHE A 368 44.34 -34.01 45.86
N GLN A 369 44.10 -34.18 47.17
CA GLN A 369 42.83 -33.87 47.82
C GLN A 369 43.07 -33.02 49.07
N LYS A 370 42.42 -31.86 49.16
CA LYS A 370 42.48 -30.97 50.33
C LYS A 370 41.08 -30.65 50.83
N TRP A 371 40.80 -30.85 52.11
CA TRP A 371 39.48 -30.51 52.68
C TRP A 371 39.29 -28.99 52.77
N ILE A 372 38.15 -28.49 52.28
CA ILE A 372 37.76 -27.07 52.34
C ILE A 372 36.64 -26.90 53.37
N GLY A 373 36.79 -25.90 54.23
CA GLY A 373 35.76 -25.57 55.21
C GLY A 373 35.79 -26.45 56.46
N HIS A 374 36.92 -27.13 56.75
CA HIS A 374 37.22 -27.60 58.11
C HIS A 374 37.81 -26.48 58.99
N THR A 375 37.19 -25.32 58.87
CA THR A 375 37.09 -24.16 59.78
C THR A 375 35.85 -23.40 59.28
N GLU A 376 34.84 -23.30 60.13
CA GLU A 376 33.44 -22.98 59.80
C GLU A 376 33.23 -21.51 59.40
N VAL A 377 33.00 -21.21 58.12
CA VAL A 377 31.91 -20.28 57.71
C VAL A 377 31.44 -20.67 56.30
N LYS A 378 30.36 -21.45 56.20
CA LYS A 378 29.61 -21.63 54.95
C LYS A 378 28.70 -20.40 54.78
N SER A 379 28.87 -19.63 53.72
CA SER A 379 27.91 -18.56 53.35
C SER A 379 26.53 -19.19 53.10
N ALA A 380 25.52 -18.79 53.85
CA ALA A 380 24.15 -19.26 53.64
C ALA A 380 23.61 -18.73 52.30
N PRO A 381 23.00 -19.56 51.43
CA PRO A 381 22.42 -19.10 50.18
C PRO A 381 21.26 -18.13 50.45
N VAL A 382 21.13 -17.11 49.61
CA VAL A 382 20.01 -16.15 49.62
C VAL A 382 19.44 -16.10 48.22
N TYR A 383 18.20 -16.56 48.04
CA TYR A 383 17.52 -16.60 46.74
C TYR A 383 16.01 -16.52 46.94
N PHE A 384 15.31 -15.70 46.15
CA PHE A 384 13.86 -15.69 46.11
C PHE A 384 13.32 -15.65 44.68
N TYR A 385 12.11 -16.18 44.53
CA TYR A 385 11.26 -16.08 43.36
C TYR A 385 9.82 -15.92 43.81
N VAL A 386 9.27 -14.73 43.57
CA VAL A 386 7.93 -14.34 44.00
C VAL A 386 7.07 -13.89 42.82
N GLN A 387 5.76 -14.11 42.95
CA GLN A 387 4.79 -13.84 41.90
C GLN A 387 3.56 -13.14 42.46
N ARG A 388 2.91 -12.32 41.63
CA ARG A 388 1.57 -11.82 41.93
C ARG A 388 0.50 -12.72 41.32
N ASN A 389 -0.71 -12.60 41.81
CA ASN A 389 -1.92 -13.23 41.28
C ASN A 389 -3.06 -12.23 41.05
N SER A 390 -2.78 -10.94 41.20
CA SER A 390 -3.77 -9.89 41.09
C SER A 390 -3.14 -8.61 40.55
N PRO A 391 -3.90 -7.78 39.80
CA PRO A 391 -3.38 -6.51 39.33
C PRO A 391 -3.01 -5.57 40.49
N PHE A 392 -2.01 -4.71 40.27
CA PHE A 392 -1.55 -3.73 41.25
C PHE A 392 -1.68 -2.29 40.71
N TYR A 393 -2.32 -1.43 41.50
CA TYR A 393 -2.69 -0.08 41.08
C TYR A 393 -2.02 1.03 41.90
N ALA A 394 -1.50 0.73 43.10
CA ALA A 394 -1.03 1.75 44.02
C ALA A 394 0.23 2.46 43.49
N PHE A 395 0.30 3.78 43.68
CA PHE A 395 1.38 4.62 43.16
C PHE A 395 2.35 4.98 44.27
N LYS A 396 3.65 4.77 44.05
CA LYS A 396 4.74 4.96 45.02
C LYS A 396 4.68 4.06 46.27
N ASP A 397 3.85 3.03 46.25
CA ASP A 397 3.85 1.98 47.26
C ASP A 397 4.66 0.77 46.78
N ALA A 398 5.32 0.09 47.72
CA ALA A 398 6.01 -1.16 47.44
C ALA A 398 5.02 -2.22 46.94
N ILE A 399 5.39 -2.94 45.88
CA ILE A 399 4.55 -3.94 45.24
C ILE A 399 4.61 -5.24 46.06
N PRO A 400 3.52 -5.69 46.71
CA PRO A 400 3.50 -6.97 47.41
C PRO A 400 3.42 -8.14 46.43
N PHE A 401 3.55 -9.36 46.94
CA PHE A 401 3.46 -10.60 46.17
C PHE A 401 2.60 -11.62 46.89
N ASP A 402 1.97 -12.49 46.10
CA ASP A 402 0.96 -13.44 46.56
C ASP A 402 1.56 -14.85 46.73
N PHE A 403 2.57 -15.19 45.93
CA PHE A 403 3.24 -16.48 45.99
C PHE A 403 4.75 -16.33 46.15
N ALA A 404 5.34 -17.07 47.09
CA ALA A 404 6.78 -17.34 47.13
C ALA A 404 7.02 -18.76 46.63
N ARG A 405 7.45 -18.90 45.37
CA ARG A 405 7.82 -20.21 44.83
C ARG A 405 9.13 -20.70 45.45
N VAL A 406 10.03 -19.76 45.76
CA VAL A 406 11.26 -20.00 46.53
C VAL A 406 11.57 -18.74 47.35
N ASN A 407 12.04 -18.90 48.60
CA ASN A 407 12.51 -17.80 49.44
C ASN A 407 13.57 -18.30 50.45
N ILE A 408 14.70 -18.75 49.92
CA ILE A 408 15.81 -19.29 50.72
C ILE A 408 16.54 -18.12 51.39
N GLY A 409 16.69 -18.20 52.71
CA GLY A 409 17.25 -17.14 53.55
C GLY A 409 16.20 -16.17 54.09
N ASP A 410 14.90 -16.40 53.79
CA ASP A 410 13.74 -15.62 54.27
C ASP A 410 13.90 -14.09 54.14
N ALA A 411 14.70 -13.66 53.16
CA ALA A 411 15.06 -12.27 52.95
C ALA A 411 13.96 -11.48 52.23
N MET A 412 13.08 -12.15 51.47
CA MET A 412 11.96 -11.51 50.79
C MET A 412 10.67 -11.59 51.62
N ARG A 413 10.12 -10.43 52.02
CA ARG A 413 8.84 -10.33 52.71
C ARG A 413 7.72 -10.11 51.69
N ILE A 414 6.96 -11.16 51.37
CA ILE A 414 5.99 -11.10 50.28
C ILE A 414 4.82 -10.14 50.53
N GLN A 415 4.33 -10.01 51.77
CA GLN A 415 3.20 -9.11 52.07
C GLN A 415 3.56 -7.63 51.93
N THR A 416 4.84 -7.27 52.11
CA THR A 416 5.31 -5.89 51.95
C THR A 416 6.02 -5.66 50.62
N GLY A 417 6.44 -6.72 49.94
CA GLY A 417 7.22 -6.61 48.70
C GLY A 417 8.68 -6.21 48.89
N ILE A 418 9.20 -6.32 50.12
CA ILE A 418 10.51 -5.80 50.50
C ILE A 418 11.47 -6.96 50.72
N PHE A 419 12.58 -6.93 50.00
CA PHE A 419 13.74 -7.77 50.22
C PHE A 419 14.71 -7.03 51.15
N THR A 420 15.10 -7.64 52.27
CA THR A 420 16.13 -7.09 53.17
C THR A 420 17.38 -7.94 53.05
N ALA A 421 18.50 -7.35 52.64
CA ALA A 421 19.76 -8.07 52.47
C ALA A 421 20.23 -8.68 53.80
N PRO A 422 20.28 -10.01 53.95
CA PRO A 422 20.65 -10.63 55.21
C PRO A 422 22.16 -10.55 55.47
N LYS A 423 22.94 -10.24 54.44
CA LYS A 423 24.39 -10.14 54.47
C LYS A 423 24.90 -9.09 53.48
N SER A 424 26.07 -8.53 53.73
CA SER A 424 26.77 -7.72 52.75
C SER A 424 27.25 -8.57 51.58
N GLY A 425 27.07 -8.09 50.36
CA GLY A 425 27.43 -8.86 49.16
C GLY A 425 26.93 -8.26 47.85
N THR A 426 27.21 -8.96 46.76
CA THR A 426 26.67 -8.62 45.44
C THR A 426 25.43 -9.46 45.17
N TYR A 427 24.33 -8.79 44.83
CA TYR A 427 23.03 -9.39 44.58
C TYR A 427 22.58 -9.08 43.16
N PHE A 428 21.94 -10.05 42.52
CA PHE A 428 21.25 -9.87 41.25
C PHE A 428 19.74 -9.85 41.47
N PHE A 429 19.05 -8.98 40.75
CA PHE A 429 17.60 -8.84 40.75
C PHE A 429 17.07 -8.81 39.32
N SER A 430 15.94 -9.47 39.09
CA SER A 430 15.21 -9.42 37.82
C SER A 430 13.71 -9.32 38.06
N PHE A 431 13.08 -8.40 37.35
CA PHE A 431 11.64 -8.18 37.34
C PHE A 431 11.08 -8.35 35.94
N THR A 432 9.94 -9.01 35.83
CA THR A 432 9.13 -9.05 34.61
C THR A 432 7.66 -8.85 34.97
N GLY A 433 6.92 -8.15 34.11
CA GLY A 433 5.50 -7.89 34.30
C GLY A 433 4.83 -7.36 33.04
N LEU A 434 3.53 -7.11 33.11
CA LEU A 434 2.75 -6.51 32.04
C LEU A 434 2.12 -5.20 32.52
N ALA A 435 2.36 -4.09 31.82
CA ALA A 435 1.58 -2.86 32.00
C ALA A 435 0.22 -3.04 31.30
N ALA A 436 -0.88 -2.78 32.00
CA ALA A 436 -2.21 -2.67 31.41
C ALA A 436 -2.62 -1.20 31.29
N PHE A 437 -3.08 -0.83 30.10
CA PHE A 437 -3.57 0.50 29.79
C PHE A 437 -5.09 0.44 29.51
N PRO A 438 -5.88 1.39 30.05
CA PRO A 438 -7.31 1.49 29.73
C PRO A 438 -7.50 1.90 28.26
N GLU A 439 -8.69 1.67 27.71
CA GLU A 439 -9.03 2.20 26.37
C GLU A 439 -8.92 3.73 26.38
N SER A 440 -8.19 4.28 25.40
CA SER A 440 -8.04 5.71 25.20
C SER A 440 -7.97 6.02 23.72
N LYS A 441 -8.86 6.89 23.25
CA LYS A 441 -8.81 7.46 21.89
C LYS A 441 -8.01 8.76 21.81
N SER A 442 -7.32 9.12 22.90
CA SER A 442 -6.44 10.28 22.94
C SER A 442 -5.07 9.91 22.36
N PRO A 443 -4.46 10.79 21.54
CA PRO A 443 -3.08 10.63 21.08
C PRO A 443 -2.05 10.92 22.20
N GLU A 444 -2.48 11.35 23.39
CA GLU A 444 -1.58 11.55 24.53
C GLU A 444 -1.00 10.21 25.02
N LYS A 445 0.30 10.20 25.29
CA LYS A 445 1.00 9.01 25.78
C LYS A 445 0.56 8.66 27.20
N MET A 446 0.06 7.45 27.38
CA MET A 446 -0.08 6.81 28.68
C MET A 446 1.19 6.06 29.03
N GLN A 447 1.59 6.10 30.30
CA GLN A 447 2.84 5.55 30.78
C GLN A 447 2.63 4.76 32.07
N LEU A 448 3.36 3.65 32.19
CA LEU A 448 3.59 2.94 33.45
C LEU A 448 5.09 2.69 33.63
N GLY A 449 5.63 3.13 34.75
CA GLY A 449 7.03 2.91 35.13
C GLY A 449 7.14 2.10 36.40
N ILE A 450 7.99 1.06 36.38
CA ILE A 450 8.37 0.28 37.56
C ILE A 450 9.81 0.61 37.91
N GLY A 451 10.02 1.18 39.09
CA GLY A 451 11.35 1.46 39.62
C GLY A 451 11.78 0.40 40.64
N ILE A 452 13.06 0.05 40.65
CA ILE A 452 13.71 -0.66 41.76
C ILE A 452 14.37 0.36 42.68
N TYR A 453 14.15 0.22 43.98
CA TYR A 453 14.61 1.13 45.01
C TYR A 453 15.54 0.41 45.98
N LEU A 454 16.62 1.09 46.35
CA LEU A 454 17.55 0.71 47.40
C LEU A 454 17.47 1.75 48.51
N SER A 455 16.95 1.35 49.67
CA SER A 455 16.89 2.20 50.87
C SER A 455 16.32 3.61 50.58
N GLY A 456 15.31 3.69 49.71
CA GLY A 456 14.61 4.92 49.31
C GLY A 456 15.13 5.60 48.03
N VAL A 457 16.25 5.15 47.48
CA VAL A 457 16.84 5.70 46.25
C VAL A 457 16.52 4.80 45.05
N ARG A 458 15.98 5.36 43.96
CA ARG A 458 15.75 4.60 42.72
C ARG A 458 17.08 4.25 42.06
N VAL A 459 17.36 2.95 41.90
CA VAL A 459 18.59 2.43 41.28
C VAL A 459 18.38 1.84 39.89
N GLY A 460 17.12 1.73 39.44
CA GLY A 460 16.78 1.33 38.07
C GLY A 460 15.29 1.56 37.77
N ARG A 461 14.92 1.55 36.49
CA ARG A 461 13.53 1.71 36.04
C ARG A 461 13.27 0.98 34.73
N ALA A 462 12.11 0.36 34.61
CA ALA A 462 11.48 -0.02 33.34
C ALA A 462 10.29 0.92 33.05
N LEU A 463 10.06 1.25 31.78
CA LEU A 463 8.99 2.14 31.34
C LEU A 463 8.26 1.51 30.14
N ALA A 464 6.94 1.50 30.18
CA ALA A 464 6.07 1.19 29.06
C ALA A 464 5.26 2.44 28.72
N GLU A 465 5.18 2.77 27.44
CA GLU A 465 4.39 3.89 26.92
C GLU A 465 3.47 3.40 25.80
N GLU A 466 2.23 3.87 25.79
CA GLU A 466 1.26 3.59 24.72
C GLU A 466 0.44 4.83 24.39
N SER A 467 -0.15 4.87 23.19
CA SER A 467 -1.07 5.92 22.75
C SER A 467 -2.17 5.31 21.88
N ASN A 468 -3.37 5.88 21.87
CA ASN A 468 -4.52 5.30 21.16
C ASN A 468 -4.81 3.84 21.59
N THR A 469 -4.76 3.58 22.90
CA THR A 469 -4.91 2.24 23.48
C THR A 469 -6.32 1.69 23.27
N VAL A 470 -6.41 0.41 22.94
CA VAL A 470 -7.67 -0.32 22.84
C VAL A 470 -8.00 -1.03 24.16
N ASP A 471 -9.23 -1.51 24.31
CA ASP A 471 -9.61 -2.32 25.47
C ASP A 471 -8.67 -3.51 25.65
N ASN A 472 -8.24 -3.75 26.90
CA ASN A 472 -7.31 -4.81 27.29
C ASN A 472 -5.88 -4.73 26.66
N GLN A 473 -5.40 -3.54 26.29
CA GLN A 473 -4.02 -3.35 25.80
C GLN A 473 -2.98 -3.62 26.91
N LYS A 474 -2.07 -4.58 26.66
CA LYS A 474 -0.99 -4.97 27.58
C LYS A 474 0.38 -4.82 26.94
N CYS A 475 1.34 -4.26 27.67
CA CYS A 475 2.70 -4.04 27.20
C CYS A 475 3.72 -4.66 28.18
N PRO A 476 4.71 -5.44 27.73
CA PRO A 476 5.70 -6.04 28.62
C PRO A 476 6.63 -5.02 29.27
N LEU A 477 6.96 -5.27 30.54
CA LEU A 477 7.93 -4.54 31.33
C LEU A 477 8.98 -5.52 31.86
N GLY A 478 10.25 -5.13 31.78
CA GLY A 478 11.36 -5.93 32.29
C GLY A 478 12.48 -5.05 32.82
N LEU A 479 13.08 -5.46 33.93
CA LEU A 479 14.20 -4.78 34.56
C LEU A 479 15.16 -5.81 35.16
N GLN A 480 16.46 -5.58 35.01
CA GLN A 480 17.49 -6.34 35.70
C GLN A 480 18.46 -5.39 36.38
N SER A 481 18.95 -5.76 37.55
CA SER A 481 19.92 -4.95 38.29
C SER A 481 20.86 -5.83 39.10
N THR A 482 22.15 -5.53 39.05
CA THR A 482 23.15 -6.12 39.94
C THR A 482 23.60 -5.05 40.90
N LEU A 483 23.39 -5.27 42.20
CA LEU A 483 23.61 -4.28 43.23
C LEU A 483 24.56 -4.84 44.29
N LYS A 484 25.48 -4.00 44.75
CA LYS A 484 26.26 -4.28 45.96
C LYS A 484 25.47 -3.76 47.14
N LEU A 485 25.09 -4.65 48.06
CA LEU A 485 24.25 -4.37 49.21
C LEU A 485 25.04 -4.57 50.50
N MET A 486 24.74 -3.75 51.50
CA MET A 486 25.15 -3.99 52.89
C MET A 486 24.07 -4.78 53.63
N THR A 487 24.44 -5.45 54.71
CA THR A 487 23.47 -6.08 55.61
C THR A 487 22.38 -5.07 56.03
N ASN A 488 21.12 -5.47 55.92
CA ASN A 488 19.89 -4.70 56.16
C ASN A 488 19.55 -3.62 55.12
N ASP A 489 20.22 -3.60 53.96
CA ASP A 489 19.72 -2.80 52.85
C ASP A 489 18.38 -3.36 52.33
N ASP A 490 17.41 -2.47 52.15
CA ASP A 490 16.08 -2.81 51.67
C ASP A 490 15.95 -2.55 50.17
N ILE A 491 15.49 -3.57 49.44
CA ILE A 491 15.16 -3.53 48.02
C ILE A 491 13.67 -3.77 47.82
N TRP A 492 13.03 -2.92 47.02
CA TRP A 492 11.66 -3.17 46.57
C TRP A 492 11.41 -2.61 45.18
N LEU A 493 10.29 -3.03 44.61
CA LEU A 493 9.73 -2.49 43.37
C LEU A 493 8.52 -1.63 43.68
N GLN A 494 8.35 -0.53 42.95
CA GLN A 494 7.13 0.28 43.03
C GLN A 494 6.78 0.88 41.67
N ILE A 495 5.49 1.15 41.46
CA ILE A 495 5.04 2.00 40.36
C ILE A 495 5.49 3.43 40.67
N ASP A 496 6.39 3.97 39.86
CA ASP A 496 6.98 5.30 40.08
C ASP A 496 6.67 6.32 38.99
N VAL A 497 6.06 5.87 37.90
CA VAL A 497 5.42 6.69 36.85
C VAL A 497 4.08 6.04 36.51
N LYS A 498 3.02 6.85 36.46
CA LYS A 498 1.67 6.39 36.11
C LYS A 498 0.85 7.56 35.57
N SER A 499 0.36 7.46 34.33
CA SER A 499 -0.38 8.56 33.69
C SER A 499 -1.79 8.75 34.24
N THR A 500 -2.53 7.68 34.51
CA THR A 500 -3.90 7.74 35.04
C THR A 500 -4.12 6.65 36.11
N PRO A 501 -5.08 6.80 37.05
CA PRO A 501 -5.38 5.82 38.10
C PRO A 501 -5.70 4.39 37.60
N GLU A 502 -6.17 4.25 36.36
CA GLU A 502 -6.59 3.00 35.75
C GLU A 502 -5.41 2.19 35.17
N VAL A 503 -4.30 2.86 34.82
CA VAL A 503 -3.09 2.18 34.36
C VAL A 503 -2.53 1.32 35.49
N SER A 504 -2.23 0.05 35.24
CA SER A 504 -1.85 -0.88 36.31
C SER A 504 -0.79 -1.87 35.90
N LEU A 505 -0.14 -2.47 36.89
CA LEU A 505 0.63 -3.67 36.69
C LEU A 505 -0.34 -4.85 36.66
N PHE A 506 -0.50 -5.47 35.50
CA PHE A 506 -1.47 -6.52 35.25
C PHE A 506 -1.03 -7.87 35.83
N ASP A 507 -1.99 -8.59 36.41
CA ASP A 507 -1.92 -10.03 36.63
C ASP A 507 -3.35 -10.61 36.59
N ASP A 508 -3.50 -11.92 36.36
CA ASP A 508 -4.83 -12.56 36.27
C ASP A 508 -5.26 -13.12 37.64
N ALA A 509 -6.42 -12.68 38.12
CA ALA A 509 -7.02 -13.14 39.36
C ALA A 509 -7.80 -14.45 39.15
N GLY A 510 -7.09 -15.49 38.72
CA GLY A 510 -7.64 -16.83 38.47
C GLY A 510 -6.91 -17.91 39.24
N VAL A 511 -7.63 -18.61 40.14
CA VAL A 511 -7.07 -19.67 41.01
C VAL A 511 -6.72 -20.96 40.22
N GLU A 512 -7.10 -21.05 38.95
CA GLU A 512 -7.02 -22.31 38.17
C GLU A 512 -5.96 -22.34 37.05
N ARG A 513 -5.14 -21.31 36.87
CA ARG A 513 -4.07 -21.30 35.86
C ARG A 513 -2.72 -20.92 36.48
N ASP A 514 -1.69 -21.75 36.31
CA ASP A 514 -0.28 -21.46 36.68
C ASP A 514 0.35 -20.35 35.78
N GLU A 515 -0.47 -19.45 35.24
CA GLU A 515 -0.09 -18.41 34.29
C GLU A 515 -0.04 -17.05 35.01
N GLN A 516 0.94 -16.88 35.90
CA GLN A 516 1.26 -15.56 36.47
C GLN A 516 2.15 -14.78 35.49
N TRP A 517 2.01 -13.46 35.46
CA TRP A 517 2.76 -12.62 34.51
C TRP A 517 3.74 -11.67 35.22
N THR A 518 3.46 -11.33 36.48
CA THR A 518 4.32 -10.47 37.29
C THR A 518 5.20 -11.30 38.21
N HIS A 519 6.51 -11.17 38.01
CA HIS A 519 7.54 -11.94 38.69
C HIS A 519 8.66 -11.04 39.21
N PHE A 520 9.17 -11.35 40.39
CA PHE A 520 10.38 -10.75 40.90
C PHE A 520 11.30 -11.83 41.47
N THR A 521 12.53 -11.87 40.98
CA THR A 521 13.57 -12.78 41.42
C THR A 521 14.78 -12.02 41.92
N GLY A 522 15.46 -12.59 42.90
CA GLY A 522 16.76 -12.08 43.31
C GLY A 522 17.58 -13.11 44.04
N TRP A 523 18.90 -12.99 43.93
CA TRP A 523 19.83 -13.90 44.60
C TRP A 523 21.20 -13.29 44.86
N MET A 524 21.86 -13.79 45.90
CA MET A 524 23.23 -13.42 46.22
C MET A 524 24.20 -14.12 45.27
N LEU A 525 24.99 -13.33 44.55
CA LEU A 525 26.08 -13.82 43.71
C LEU A 525 27.33 -14.08 44.55
N GLN A 526 27.62 -13.21 45.51
CA GLN A 526 28.84 -13.27 46.31
C GLN A 526 28.63 -12.58 47.66
N GLU A 527 28.96 -13.26 48.77
CA GLU A 527 29.03 -12.66 50.11
C GLU A 527 30.33 -11.86 50.24
N GLU A 528 30.25 -10.64 50.77
CA GLU A 528 31.42 -9.83 51.13
C GLU A 528 31.83 -10.20 52.57
N ILE A 529 32.86 -11.04 52.68
CA ILE A 529 33.43 -11.41 53.97
C ILE A 529 34.32 -10.24 54.41
N LEU A 530 33.86 -9.46 55.38
CA LEU A 530 34.73 -8.51 56.07
C LEU A 530 35.76 -9.34 56.86
N GLU A 531 37.02 -9.30 56.44
CA GLU A 531 38.13 -9.66 57.31
C GLU A 531 38.12 -8.66 58.47
N THR A 532 37.49 -9.04 59.59
CA THR A 532 37.77 -8.41 60.87
C THR A 532 39.22 -8.71 61.21
N LEU A 533 40.10 -7.72 61.01
CA LEU A 533 41.43 -7.65 61.59
C LEU A 533 41.38 -7.67 63.12
#